data_AF-A0A7C4IAI6-F1
#
_entry.id   AF-A0A7C4IAI6-F1
#
_cell.length_a   1.000
_cell.length_b   1.000
_cell.length_c   1.000
_cell.angle_alpha   90.00
_cell.angle_beta   90.00
_cell.angle_gamma   90.00
#
_symmetry.space_group_name_H-M   'P 1'
#
loop_
_entity.id
_entity.type
_entity.pdbx_description
1 polymer ?
#
loop_
_entity_poly.entity_id
_entity_poly.type
_entity_poly.pdbx_seq_one_letter_code
_entity_poly.pdbx_strand_id
1 'polypeptide(L)'
;MNLFEHVHGDSRDRGQAMVDLLAMYREAGLAPATEQLPDYLPAFLEYVSLLPEPTARERLADIAHILQAIGTALAGRGSPYRGVFDVLLALAGAAPIGEHAGGGDDDCSHAALDAAWREEPVTFLDAAPPCGAGAQTAAQTIQIHRRPR
;
A
#
# COMPACT_ATOMS: atom_id res chain seq x y z
N MET A 1 -0.09 4.16 2.87
CA MET A 1 1.07 4.18 1.96
C MET A 1 2.07 3.25 2.58
N ASN A 2 2.15 2.05 2.01
CA ASN A 2 2.73 0.89 2.66
C ASN A 2 4.08 0.60 1.98
N LEU A 3 5.20 0.84 2.68
CA LEU A 3 6.56 0.74 2.13
C LEU A 3 6.84 -0.61 1.43
N PHE A 4 6.12 -1.67 1.79
CA PHE A 4 6.39 -3.03 1.30
C PHE A 4 5.54 -3.47 0.11
N GLU A 5 4.64 -2.64 -0.41
CA GLU A 5 3.79 -3.05 -1.54
C GLU A 5 4.58 -3.16 -2.85
N HIS A 6 5.76 -2.55 -2.95
CA HIS A 6 6.59 -2.54 -4.16
C HIS A 6 7.89 -3.36 -4.08
N VAL A 7 8.21 -3.99 -2.93
CA VAL A 7 9.54 -4.60 -2.72
C VAL A 7 9.52 -6.14 -2.65
N HIS A 8 8.42 -6.78 -2.22
CA HIS A 8 8.39 -8.23 -2.06
C HIS A 8 7.15 -8.86 -2.70
N GLY A 9 7.35 -9.49 -3.87
CA GLY A 9 6.34 -10.19 -4.66
C GLY A 9 5.86 -11.53 -4.07
N ASP A 10 6.05 -11.79 -2.77
CA ASP A 10 5.48 -12.94 -2.09
C ASP A 10 5.04 -12.55 -0.66
N SER A 11 3.88 -13.06 -0.22
CA SER A 11 3.23 -12.73 1.05
C SER A 11 4.09 -13.05 2.28
N ARG A 12 5.09 -13.93 2.12
CA ARG A 12 5.98 -14.39 3.21
C ARG A 12 7.12 -13.43 3.50
N ASP A 13 7.78 -12.92 2.47
CA ASP A 13 8.89 -11.97 2.63
C ASP A 13 8.38 -10.64 3.20
N ARG A 14 7.18 -10.22 2.81
CA ARG A 14 6.49 -9.07 3.41
C ARG A 14 6.26 -9.25 4.91
N GLY A 15 5.80 -10.43 5.32
CA GLY A 15 5.58 -10.75 6.72
C GLY A 15 6.85 -10.67 7.56
N GLN A 16 7.97 -11.18 7.03
CA GLN A 16 9.25 -11.12 7.74
C GLN A 16 9.78 -9.69 7.85
N ALA A 17 9.73 -8.91 6.76
CA ALA A 17 10.15 -7.51 6.78
C ALA A 17 9.35 -6.65 7.79
N MET A 18 8.07 -6.93 7.96
CA MET A 18 7.24 -6.28 8.97
C MET A 18 7.64 -6.65 10.41
N VAL A 19 8.01 -7.91 10.64
CA VAL A 19 8.50 -8.37 11.95
C VAL A 19 9.84 -7.71 12.29
N ASP A 20 10.75 -7.64 11.31
CA ASP A 20 12.07 -7.02 11.48
C ASP A 20 11.92 -5.51 11.76
N LEU A 21 11.01 -4.83 11.06
CA LEU A 21 10.70 -3.42 11.30
C LEU A 21 10.12 -3.19 12.72
N LEU A 22 9.24 -4.08 13.17
CA LEU A 22 8.67 -4.02 14.52
C LEU A 22 9.74 -4.28 15.59
N ALA A 23 10.71 -5.16 15.33
CA ALA A 23 11.84 -5.39 16.21
C ALA A 23 12.71 -4.12 16.33
N MET A 24 13.05 -3.48 15.20
CA MET A 24 13.81 -2.22 15.21
C MET A 24 13.11 -1.11 16.00
N TYR A 25 11.79 -0.96 15.88
CA TYR A 25 11.04 0.03 16.66
C TYR A 25 11.10 -0.27 18.16
N ARG A 26 10.93 -1.53 18.55
CA ARG A 26 10.99 -1.96 19.96
C ARG A 26 12.37 -1.72 20.56
N GLU A 27 13.44 -1.96 19.80
CA GLU A 27 14.82 -1.67 20.22
C GLU A 27 15.05 -0.18 20.48
N ALA A 28 14.42 0.69 19.70
CA ALA A 28 14.41 2.14 19.93
C ALA A 28 13.41 2.61 21.01
N GLY A 29 12.74 1.67 21.69
CA GLY A 29 11.78 1.98 22.77
C GLY A 29 10.40 2.42 22.29
N LEU A 30 10.09 2.26 20.99
CA LEU A 30 8.77 2.57 20.43
C LEU A 30 7.85 1.35 20.48
N ALA A 31 6.61 1.60 20.90
CA ALA A 31 5.53 0.63 20.85
C ALA A 31 4.46 1.14 19.87
N PRO A 32 4.55 0.82 18.56
CA PRO A 32 3.54 1.24 17.60
C PRO A 32 2.17 0.70 18.00
N ALA A 33 1.14 1.55 17.93
CA ALA A 33 -0.23 1.15 18.21
C ALA A 33 -0.65 0.04 17.24
N THR A 34 -1.37 -0.97 17.74
CA THR A 34 -1.82 -2.15 16.97
C THR A 34 -2.76 -1.83 15.80
N GLU A 35 -3.24 -0.59 15.71
CA GLU A 35 -4.17 -0.10 14.69
C GLU A 35 -3.47 0.40 13.42
N GLN A 36 -2.15 0.59 13.46
CA GLN A 36 -1.36 1.03 12.31
C GLN A 36 -0.33 -0.02 11.94
N LEU A 37 -0.22 -0.31 10.65
CA LEU A 37 0.84 -1.19 10.15
C LEU A 37 2.21 -0.53 10.41
N PRO A 38 3.25 -1.31 10.74
CA PRO A 38 4.59 -0.79 11.05
C PRO A 38 5.23 -0.03 9.88
N ASP A 39 4.71 -0.20 8.66
CA ASP A 39 5.16 0.44 7.43
C ASP A 39 4.50 1.80 7.14
N TYR A 40 3.79 2.36 8.12
CA TYR A 40 3.25 3.71 8.07
C TYR A 40 4.38 4.75 8.16
N LEU A 41 4.58 5.52 7.08
CA LEU A 41 5.68 6.48 6.97
C LEU A 41 5.82 7.43 8.18
N PRO A 42 4.75 8.03 8.74
CA PRO A 42 4.89 8.87 9.93
C PRO A 42 5.44 8.13 11.16
N ALA A 43 5.08 6.86 11.37
CA ALA A 43 5.64 6.05 12.45
C ALA A 43 7.14 5.78 12.23
N PHE A 44 7.54 5.55 10.97
CA PHE A 44 8.95 5.45 10.61
C PHE A 44 9.72 6.76 10.85
N LEU A 45 9.13 7.91 10.51
CA LEU A 45 9.75 9.22 10.77
C LEU A 45 9.87 9.52 12.27
N GLU A 46 8.90 9.09 13.07
CA GLU A 46 8.98 9.15 14.54
C GLU A 46 10.16 8.32 15.05
N TYR A 47 10.32 7.08 14.57
CA TYR A 47 11.50 6.26 14.85
C TYR A 47 12.81 6.94 14.47
N VAL A 48 12.92 7.45 13.24
CA VAL A 48 14.12 8.15 12.74
C VAL A 48 14.46 9.36 13.61
N SER A 49 13.45 10.06 14.14
CA SER A 49 13.66 11.25 14.99
C SER A 49 14.33 10.95 16.34
N LEU A 50 14.31 9.69 16.80
CA LEU A 50 14.95 9.24 18.03
C LEU A 50 16.41 8.83 17.86
N LEU A 51 16.87 8.67 16.61
CA LEU A 51 18.21 8.20 16.31
C LEU A 51 19.23 9.36 16.26
N PRO A 52 20.53 9.10 16.51
CA PRO A 52 21.59 10.06 16.22
C PRO A 52 21.55 10.51 14.75
N GLU A 53 21.86 11.79 14.48
CA GLU A 53 21.73 12.38 13.15
C GLU A 53 22.37 11.55 12.01
N PRO A 54 23.60 10.99 12.14
CA PRO A 54 24.20 10.19 11.07
C PRO A 54 23.36 8.96 10.73
N THR A 55 22.91 8.23 11.75
CA THR A 55 22.07 7.03 11.59
C THR A 55 20.69 7.38 11.05
N ALA A 56 20.10 8.49 11.50
CA ALA A 56 18.83 8.98 11.00
C ALA A 56 18.88 9.25 9.49
N ARG A 57 19.96 9.89 9.02
CA ARG A 57 20.19 10.16 7.59
C ARG A 57 20.37 8.88 6.78
N GLU A 58 21.14 7.92 7.29
CA GLU A 58 21.31 6.60 6.66
C GLU A 58 19.95 5.90 6.51
N ARG A 59 19.14 5.88 7.57
CA ARG A 59 17.80 5.26 7.54
C ARG A 59 16.84 5.94 6.55
N LEU A 60 16.92 7.26 6.42
CA LEU A 60 16.17 7.97 5.38
C LEU A 60 16.68 7.67 3.97
N ALA A 61 18.00 7.48 3.80
CA ALA A 61 18.60 7.10 2.54
C ALA A 61 18.16 5.70 2.09
N ASP A 62 18.02 4.74 3.02
CA ASP A 62 17.54 3.38 2.75
C ASP A 62 16.17 3.39 2.03
N ILE A 63 15.28 4.33 2.40
CA ILE A 63 13.94 4.46 1.82
C ILE A 63 13.82 5.58 0.77
N ALA A 64 14.91 6.25 0.39
CA ALA A 64 14.88 7.43 -0.48
C ALA A 64 14.20 7.14 -1.83
N HIS A 65 14.40 5.96 -2.40
CA HIS A 65 13.74 5.55 -3.64
C HIS A 65 12.20 5.50 -3.50
N ILE A 66 11.69 5.09 -2.33
CA ILE A 66 10.25 5.06 -2.05
C ILE A 66 9.74 6.50 -1.90
N LEU A 67 10.47 7.35 -1.16
CA LEU A 67 10.14 8.77 -1.03
C LEU A 67 10.11 9.48 -2.40
N GLN A 68 11.03 9.16 -3.31
CA GLN A 68 11.03 9.65 -4.68
C GLN A 68 9.81 9.19 -5.48
N ALA A 69 9.44 7.90 -5.41
CA ALA A 69 8.27 7.37 -6.11
C ALA A 69 6.98 8.08 -5.64
N ILE A 70 6.81 8.20 -4.32
CA ILE A 70 5.67 8.91 -3.71
C ILE A 70 5.65 10.37 -4.14
N GLY A 71 6.78 11.05 -4.00
CA GLY A 71 6.92 12.45 -4.35
C GLY A 71 6.65 12.73 -5.83
N THR A 72 7.09 11.84 -6.72
CA THR A 72 6.84 11.88 -8.16
C THR A 72 5.35 11.73 -8.46
N ALA A 73 4.66 10.78 -7.82
CA ALA A 73 3.21 10.60 -7.98
C ALA A 73 2.43 11.84 -7.48
N LEU A 74 2.84 12.44 -6.36
CA LEU A 74 2.26 13.68 -5.84
C LEU A 74 2.51 14.88 -6.77
N ALA A 75 3.70 14.95 -7.37
CA ALA A 75 4.07 15.97 -8.34
C ALA A 75 3.17 15.92 -9.59
N GLY A 76 2.96 14.72 -10.15
CA GLY A 76 2.08 14.51 -11.30
C GLY A 76 0.63 14.94 -11.04
N ARG A 77 0.20 14.92 -9.77
CA ARG A 77 -1.14 15.36 -9.33
C ARG A 77 -1.21 16.84 -8.93
N GLY A 78 -0.10 17.58 -9.01
CA GLY A 78 -0.03 18.98 -8.56
C GLY A 78 -0.23 19.15 -7.04
N SER A 79 0.06 18.12 -6.25
CA SER A 79 -0.15 18.15 -4.81
C SER A 79 0.91 18.99 -4.09
N PRO A 80 0.54 19.90 -3.18
CA PRO A 80 1.50 20.71 -2.42
C PRO A 80 2.34 19.84 -1.46
N TYR A 81 1.88 18.63 -1.13
CA TYR A 81 2.59 17.70 -0.26
C TYR A 81 3.89 17.18 -0.87
N ARG A 82 4.12 17.37 -2.18
CA ARG A 82 5.42 17.10 -2.81
C ARG A 82 6.59 17.73 -2.03
N GLY A 83 6.43 18.97 -1.56
CA GLY A 83 7.49 19.69 -0.87
C GLY A 83 7.98 19.00 0.41
N VAL A 84 7.12 18.25 1.09
CA VAL A 84 7.51 17.44 2.26
C VAL A 84 8.50 16.36 1.84
N PHE A 85 8.26 15.70 0.72
CA PHE A 85 9.13 14.65 0.21
C PHE A 85 10.44 15.21 -0.34
N ASP A 86 10.44 16.39 -0.97
CA ASP A 86 11.67 17.07 -1.36
C ASP A 86 12.58 17.37 -0.15
N VAL A 87 12.00 17.80 0.99
CA VAL A 87 12.76 18.02 2.23
C VAL A 87 13.29 16.71 2.80
N LEU A 88 12.48 15.65 2.85
CA LEU A 88 12.93 14.34 3.34
C LEU A 88 14.07 13.77 2.49
N LEU A 89 14.02 13.93 1.17
CA LEU A 89 15.08 13.53 0.25
C LEU A 89 16.35 14.34 0.45
N ALA A 90 16.23 15.65 0.68
CA ALA A 90 17.38 16.50 1.01
C ALA A 90 18.04 16.07 2.33
N LEU A 91 17.25 15.72 3.35
CA LEU A 91 17.76 15.19 4.62
C LEU A 91 18.48 13.84 4.42
N ALA A 92 17.95 12.99 3.54
CA ALA A 92 18.55 11.72 3.14
C ALA A 92 19.82 11.88 2.28
N GLY A 93 20.15 13.09 1.81
CA GLY A 93 21.23 13.32 0.85
C GLY A 93 20.94 12.78 -0.55
N ALA A 94 19.67 12.54 -0.87
CA ALA A 94 19.21 12.03 -2.16
C ALA A 94 18.86 13.17 -3.12
N ALA A 95 18.81 12.84 -4.42
CA ALA A 95 18.39 13.79 -5.44
C ALA A 95 16.92 14.22 -5.24
N PRO A 96 16.58 15.49 -5.48
CA PRO A 96 15.22 15.99 -5.38
C PRO A 96 14.32 15.36 -6.45
N ILE A 97 13.01 15.49 -6.28
CA ILE A 97 12.05 15.00 -7.26
C ILE A 97 12.23 15.81 -8.55
N GLY A 98 12.34 15.14 -9.69
CA GLY A 98 12.54 15.81 -10.98
C GLY A 98 11.40 16.79 -11.32
N GLU A 99 11.70 17.83 -12.10
CA GLU A 99 10.70 18.82 -12.54
C GLU A 99 9.66 18.25 -13.50
N HIS A 100 9.94 17.09 -14.11
CA HIS A 100 9.12 16.47 -15.16
C HIS A 100 8.63 15.07 -14.76
N ALA A 101 8.02 14.96 -13.59
CA ALA A 101 7.14 13.83 -13.29
C ALA A 101 5.88 13.96 -14.15
N GLY A 102 6.00 13.67 -15.45
CA GLY A 102 4.90 13.68 -16.39
C GLY A 102 3.76 12.83 -15.82
N GLY A 103 2.57 13.43 -15.73
CA GLY A 103 1.37 12.78 -15.22
C GLY A 103 1.13 11.48 -15.96
N GLY A 104 1.50 10.37 -15.34
CA GLY A 104 0.85 9.11 -15.63
C GLY A 104 -0.62 9.31 -15.32
N ASP A 105 -1.47 8.97 -16.27
CA ASP A 105 -2.93 9.02 -16.16
C ASP A 105 -3.40 7.91 -15.21
N ASP A 106 -2.94 7.95 -13.96
CA ASP A 106 -3.45 7.13 -12.86
C ASP A 106 -4.77 7.77 -12.41
N ASP A 107 -5.83 7.52 -13.18
CA ASP A 107 -7.18 7.87 -12.79
C ASP A 107 -7.50 7.21 -11.44
N CYS A 108 -7.36 7.98 -10.38
CA CYS A 108 -7.69 7.57 -9.01
C CYS A 108 -9.15 7.89 -8.66
N SER A 109 -10.00 8.17 -9.65
CA SER A 109 -11.43 8.26 -9.45
C SER A 109 -11.93 6.98 -8.79
N HIS A 110 -12.91 7.12 -7.89
CA HIS A 110 -13.60 5.98 -7.29
C HIS A 110 -14.08 4.98 -8.34
N ALA A 111 -14.52 5.46 -9.50
CA ALA A 111 -14.97 4.58 -10.59
C ALA A 111 -13.84 3.74 -11.21
N ALA A 112 -12.64 4.31 -11.35
CA ALA A 112 -11.47 3.61 -11.87
C ALA A 112 -10.94 2.59 -10.85
N LEU A 113 -10.92 2.96 -9.57
CA LEU A 113 -10.60 2.04 -8.48
C LEU A 113 -11.63 0.88 -8.40
N ASP A 114 -12.94 1.17 -8.44
CA ASP A 114 -13.99 0.14 -8.45
C ASP A 114 -13.88 -0.80 -9.67
N ALA A 115 -13.40 -0.30 -10.81
CA ALA A 115 -13.19 -1.09 -12.02
C ALA A 115 -11.93 -1.97 -11.93
N ALA A 116 -10.81 -1.44 -11.43
CA ALA A 116 -9.56 -2.17 -11.26
C ALA A 116 -9.67 -3.31 -10.23
N TRP A 117 -10.52 -3.15 -9.22
CA TRP A 117 -10.77 -4.13 -8.16
C TRP A 117 -12.00 -5.01 -8.42
N ARG A 118 -12.57 -4.96 -9.63
CA ARG A 118 -13.69 -5.82 -10.01
C ARG A 118 -13.17 -7.21 -10.36
N GLU A 119 -13.43 -8.19 -9.50
CA GLU A 119 -13.14 -9.60 -9.79
C GLU A 119 -13.97 -10.10 -11.00
N GLU A 120 -13.34 -10.86 -11.89
CA GLU A 120 -14.07 -11.63 -12.88
C GLU A 120 -14.93 -12.68 -12.16
N PRO A 121 -16.23 -12.82 -12.52
CA PRO A 121 -17.09 -13.80 -11.89
C PRO A 121 -16.51 -15.21 -12.12
N VAL A 122 -16.13 -15.86 -11.02
CA VAL A 122 -15.68 -17.25 -11.06
C VAL A 122 -16.84 -18.11 -11.55
N THR A 123 -16.67 -18.69 -12.74
CA THR A 123 -17.66 -19.57 -13.34
C THR A 123 -17.49 -20.97 -12.75
N PHE A 124 -18.33 -21.32 -11.77
CA PHE A 124 -18.35 -22.66 -11.14
C PHE A 124 -19.02 -23.75 -12.02
N LEU A 125 -18.98 -23.64 -13.36
CA LEU A 125 -19.77 -24.51 -14.25
C LEU A 125 -19.03 -25.70 -14.86
N ASP A 126 -17.77 -25.96 -14.47
CA ASP A 126 -16.98 -27.11 -14.96
C ASP A 126 -16.78 -28.23 -13.91
N ALA A 127 -17.43 -28.14 -12.75
CA ALA A 127 -17.57 -29.31 -11.90
C ALA A 127 -18.65 -30.23 -12.50
N ALA A 128 -18.22 -31.25 -13.24
CA ALA A 128 -19.09 -32.28 -13.78
C ALA A 128 -20.07 -32.79 -12.70
N PRO A 129 -21.39 -32.79 -12.95
CA PRO A 129 -22.35 -33.24 -11.95
C PRO A 129 -22.16 -34.74 -11.71
N PRO A 130 -22.17 -35.24 -10.46
CA PRO A 130 -22.38 -36.66 -10.24
C PRO A 130 -23.76 -37.01 -10.80
N CYS A 131 -23.77 -37.92 -11.78
CA CYS A 131 -24.94 -38.56 -12.38
C CYS A 131 -26.13 -38.71 -11.40
N GLY A 132 -27.29 -38.15 -11.77
CA GLY A 132 -28.57 -38.58 -11.20
C GLY A 132 -29.70 -37.56 -11.26
N ALA A 133 -30.61 -37.76 -12.22
CA ALA A 133 -31.99 -37.27 -12.28
C ALA A 133 -32.24 -35.75 -12.50
N GLY A 134 -33.05 -35.45 -13.51
CA GLY A 134 -33.23 -34.11 -14.05
C GLY A 134 -34.06 -33.15 -13.21
N ALA A 135 -33.75 -31.86 -13.35
CA ALA A 135 -34.69 -30.75 -13.28
C ALA A 135 -33.99 -29.49 -13.85
N GLN A 136 -34.71 -28.76 -14.72
CA GLN A 136 -34.30 -27.49 -15.31
C GLN A 136 -33.84 -26.51 -14.22
N THR A 137 -32.61 -26.05 -14.26
CA THR A 137 -32.10 -25.04 -13.31
C THR A 137 -32.00 -23.70 -14.00
N ALA A 138 -33.10 -22.93 -13.96
CA ALA A 138 -33.06 -21.51 -14.27
C ALA A 138 -32.17 -20.79 -13.24
N ALA A 139 -31.31 -19.89 -13.70
CA ALA A 139 -30.46 -19.06 -12.84
C ALA A 139 -31.34 -18.28 -11.84
N GLN A 140 -31.35 -18.70 -10.58
CA GLN A 140 -32.12 -18.01 -9.54
C GLN A 140 -31.28 -16.86 -9.00
N THR A 141 -31.67 -15.64 -9.35
CA THR A 141 -31.11 -14.42 -8.75
C THR A 141 -31.60 -14.33 -7.31
N ILE A 142 -30.68 -14.35 -6.34
CA ILE A 142 -30.99 -14.19 -4.91
C ILE A 142 -31.40 -12.73 -4.67
N GLN A 143 -32.69 -12.51 -4.39
CA GLN A 143 -33.25 -11.21 -4.00
C GLN A 143 -33.23 -11.09 -2.47
N ILE A 144 -32.39 -10.20 -1.92
CA ILE A 144 -32.30 -9.96 -0.48
C ILE A 144 -33.33 -8.89 -0.09
N HIS A 145 -34.45 -9.31 0.51
CA HIS A 145 -35.42 -8.39 1.10
C HIS A 145 -35.01 -8.01 2.53
N ARG A 146 -34.87 -6.70 2.81
CA ARG A 146 -34.76 -6.20 4.19
C ARG A 146 -36.11 -6.35 4.89
N ARG A 147 -36.12 -7.07 6.02
CA ARG A 147 -37.29 -7.12 6.91
C ARG A 147 -37.48 -5.76 7.59
N PRO A 148 -38.69 -5.18 7.58
CA PRO A 148 -39.02 -4.09 8.49
C PRO A 148 -39.15 -4.62 9.92
N ARG A 149 -38.87 -3.74 10.89
CA ARG A 149 -38.96 -3.99 12.33
C ARG A 149 -40.38 -4.36 12.77
#